data_AF-A0A7I0EE48-F1
#
_entry.id   AF-A0A7I0EE48-F1
#
_cell.length_a   1.000
_cell.length_b   1.000
_cell.length_c   1.000
_cell.angle_alpha   90.00
_cell.angle_beta   90.00
_cell.angle_gamma   90.00
#
_symmetry.space_group_name_H-M   'P 1'
#
loop_
_entity.id
_entity.type
_entity.pdbx_description
1 polymer ?
#
loop_
_entity_poly.entity_id
_entity_poly.type
_entity_poly.pdbx_seq_one_letter_code
_entity_poly.pdbx_strand_id
1 'polypeptide(L)'
;MVEFTNQQSGEVSTIPDADLVNYQPVGPLELEQLIREVGDRLENAVPIIKELWARRYAAEREFISARAKALMRSSERSVTRQRAEADLATMQQKNDFDDAKEILHAAEELQKALTSKLYGFLNLNKVQSAAYMAGGFQR
;
A
#
# COMPACT_ATOMS: atom_id res chain seq x y z
N MET A 1 23.78 -1.60 -24.91
CA MET A 1 23.84 -0.38 -25.74
C MET A 1 22.89 -0.51 -26.92
N VAL A 2 21.68 0.02 -26.77
CA VAL A 2 20.66 0.09 -27.83
C VAL A 2 20.51 1.56 -28.20
N GLU A 3 20.81 1.90 -29.45
CA GLU A 3 20.68 3.28 -29.95
C GLU A 3 19.25 3.49 -30.47
N PHE A 4 18.54 4.45 -29.88
CA PHE A 4 17.27 4.94 -30.42
C PHE A 4 17.51 6.26 -31.15
N THR A 5 17.30 6.26 -32.46
CA THR A 5 17.40 7.49 -33.27
C THR A 5 16.04 8.18 -33.33
N ASN A 6 15.92 9.37 -32.75
CA ASN A 6 14.75 10.23 -32.96
C ASN A 6 14.82 10.83 -34.37
N GLN A 7 13.91 10.41 -35.26
CA GLN A 7 13.94 10.76 -36.69
C GLN A 7 13.65 12.26 -36.98
N GLN A 8 13.25 13.06 -36.00
CA GLN A 8 12.92 14.47 -36.20
C GLN A 8 14.02 15.47 -35.79
N SER A 9 14.95 15.09 -34.90
CA SER A 9 15.98 16.02 -34.39
C SER A 9 17.42 15.56 -34.62
N GLY A 10 17.66 14.33 -35.05
CA GLY A 10 19.02 13.81 -35.29
C GLY A 10 19.89 13.67 -34.04
N GLU A 11 19.35 13.96 -32.85
CA GLU A 11 20.03 13.76 -31.57
C GLU A 11 19.98 12.28 -31.16
N VAL A 12 21.16 11.69 -30.99
CA VAL A 12 21.34 10.38 -30.37
C VAL A 12 21.44 10.61 -28.86
N SER A 13 20.38 10.24 -28.13
CA SER A 13 20.40 10.21 -26.68
C SER A 13 20.72 8.78 -26.22
N THR A 14 21.92 8.59 -25.67
CA THR A 14 22.30 7.35 -24.98
C THR A 14 21.58 7.28 -23.63
N ILE A 15 20.53 6.47 -23.55
CA ILE A 15 19.92 6.08 -22.27
C ILE A 15 20.88 5.04 -21.64
N PRO A 16 21.38 5.27 -20.41
CA PRO A 16 22.18 4.27 -19.72
C PRO A 16 21.37 2.98 -19.52
N ASP A 17 21.97 1.80 -19.75
CA ASP A 17 21.31 0.48 -19.58
C ASP A 17 20.68 0.31 -18.16
N ALA A 18 21.11 1.10 -17.17
CA ALA A 18 20.55 1.12 -15.81
C ALA A 18 19.13 1.71 -15.72
N ASP A 19 18.71 2.52 -16.69
CA ASP A 19 17.37 3.13 -16.75
C ASP A 19 16.41 2.34 -17.66
N LEU A 20 16.89 1.26 -18.29
CA LEU A 20 16.04 0.36 -19.06
C LEU A 20 15.37 -0.63 -18.11
N VAL A 21 14.05 -0.53 -18.00
CA VAL A 21 13.24 -1.58 -17.37
C VAL A 21 13.43 -2.85 -18.19
N ASN A 22 14.19 -3.81 -17.65
CA ASN A 22 14.34 -5.14 -18.23
C ASN A 22 13.01 -5.89 -18.14
N TYR A 23 12.15 -5.67 -19.13
CA TYR A 23 10.88 -6.37 -19.26
C TYR A 23 11.15 -7.79 -19.77
N GLN A 24 11.10 -8.76 -18.85
CA GLN A 24 11.00 -10.17 -19.21
C GLN A 24 9.54 -10.45 -19.61
N PRO A 25 9.27 -10.94 -20.83
CA PRO A 25 7.92 -11.31 -21.23
C PRO A 25 7.41 -12.42 -20.31
N VAL A 26 6.39 -12.12 -19.51
CA VAL A 26 5.77 -13.09 -18.61
C VAL A 26 4.98 -14.09 -19.46
N GLY A 27 5.31 -15.38 -19.33
CA GLY A 27 4.56 -16.44 -20.02
C GLY A 27 3.13 -16.60 -19.46
N PRO A 28 2.18 -17.18 -20.22
CA PRO A 28 0.81 -17.38 -19.73
C PRO A 28 0.73 -18.12 -18.40
N LEU A 29 1.53 -19.18 -18.25
CA LEU A 29 1.60 -20.00 -17.05
C LEU A 29 2.13 -19.20 -15.84
N GLU A 30 3.16 -18.39 -16.05
CA GLU A 30 3.75 -17.56 -15.01
C GLU A 30 2.78 -16.46 -14.58
N LEU A 31 2.02 -15.90 -15.53
CA LEU A 31 0.96 -14.92 -15.24
C LEU A 31 -0.17 -15.53 -14.39
N GLU A 32 -0.59 -16.77 -14.69
CA GLU A 32 -1.57 -17.49 -13.86
C GLU A 32 -1.06 -17.76 -12.44
N GLN A 33 0.23 -18.14 -12.31
CA GLN A 33 0.87 -18.32 -11.00
C GLN A 33 0.89 -17.01 -10.20
N LEU A 34 1.26 -15.90 -10.83
CA LEU A 34 1.26 -14.58 -10.20
C LEU A 34 -0.15 -14.12 -9.77
N ILE A 35 -1.17 -14.37 -10.60
CA ILE A 35 -2.57 -14.09 -10.27
C ILE A 35 -2.98 -14.86 -9.01
N ARG A 36 -2.68 -16.17 -8.96
CA ARG A 36 -2.97 -17.01 -7.80
C ARG A 36 -2.24 -16.53 -6.56
N GLU A 37 -0.94 -16.26 -6.66
CA GLU A 37 -0.14 -15.80 -5.53
C GLU A 37 -0.67 -14.49 -4.95
N VAL A 38 -1.03 -13.53 -5.80
CA VAL A 38 -1.61 -12.25 -5.36
C VAL A 38 -2.99 -12.47 -4.75
N GLY A 39 -3.82 -13.35 -5.32
CA GLY A 39 -5.10 -13.76 -4.76
C GLY A 39 -4.97 -14.33 -3.35
N ASP A 40 -4.11 -15.35 -3.19
CA ASP A 40 -3.84 -15.99 -1.91
C ASP A 40 -3.33 -14.96 -0.87
N ARG A 41 -2.46 -14.03 -1.27
CA ARG A 41 -1.98 -12.95 -0.38
C ARG A 41 -3.09 -12.01 0.06
N LEU A 42 -4.00 -11.63 -0.84
CA LEU A 42 -5.13 -10.75 -0.53
C LEU A 42 -6.12 -11.43 0.44
N GLU A 43 -6.36 -12.72 0.29
CA GLU A 43 -7.20 -13.49 1.22
C GLU A 43 -6.56 -13.60 2.59
N ASN A 44 -5.26 -13.91 2.64
CA ASN A 44 -4.50 -14.01 3.89
C ASN A 44 -4.28 -12.65 4.58
N ALA A 45 -4.43 -11.53 3.87
CA ALA A 45 -4.33 -10.20 4.45
C ALA A 45 -5.53 -9.83 5.34
N VAL A 46 -6.71 -10.42 5.12
CA VAL A 46 -7.95 -10.10 5.87
C VAL A 46 -7.80 -10.23 7.39
N PRO A 47 -7.34 -11.37 7.96
CA PRO A 47 -7.15 -11.47 9.41
C PRO A 47 -6.10 -10.49 9.95
N ILE A 48 -5.05 -10.19 9.17
CA ILE A 48 -4.00 -9.24 9.54
C ILE A 48 -4.57 -7.83 9.65
N ILE A 49 -5.31 -7.37 8.64
CA ILE A 49 -5.94 -6.05 8.62
C ILE A 49 -6.94 -5.92 9.77
N LYS A 50 -7.72 -6.97 10.05
CA LYS A 50 -8.63 -6.99 11.21
C LYS A 50 -7.89 -6.83 12.53
N GLU A 51 -6.74 -7.47 12.68
CA GLU A 51 -5.90 -7.33 13.87
C GLU A 51 -5.34 -5.90 14.00
N LEU A 52 -4.86 -5.31 12.90
CA LEU A 52 -4.38 -3.93 12.89
C LEU A 52 -5.48 -2.93 13.30
N TRP A 53 -6.70 -3.12 12.80
CA TRP A 53 -7.86 -2.36 13.25
C TRP A 53 -8.12 -2.52 14.74
N ALA A 54 -8.06 -3.74 15.27
CA ALA A 54 -8.25 -3.99 16.70
C ALA A 54 -7.18 -3.28 17.55
N ARG A 55 -5.91 -3.31 17.12
CA ARG A 55 -4.79 -2.61 17.77
C ARG A 55 -4.97 -1.10 17.75
N ARG A 56 -5.33 -0.52 16.60
CA ARG A 56 -5.62 0.92 16.46
C ARG A 56 -6.73 1.35 17.43
N TYR A 57 -7.83 0.60 17.49
CA TYR A 57 -8.93 0.91 18.41
C TYR A 57 -8.56 0.72 19.88
N ALA A 58 -7.69 -0.23 20.20
CA ALA A 58 -7.19 -0.39 21.56
C ALA A 58 -6.36 0.83 22.00
N ALA A 59 -5.40 1.24 21.17
CA ALA A 59 -4.58 2.43 21.43
C ALA A 59 -5.42 3.72 21.51
N GLU A 60 -6.41 3.87 20.63
CA GLU A 60 -7.34 5.01 20.67
C GLU A 60 -8.12 5.09 21.98
N ARG A 61 -8.68 3.95 22.44
CA ARG A 61 -9.42 3.89 23.70
C ARG A 61 -8.52 4.20 24.89
N GLU A 62 -7.27 3.73 24.86
CA GLU A 62 -6.29 4.01 25.90
C GLU A 62 -5.94 5.50 25.95
N PHE A 63 -5.63 6.11 24.81
CA PHE A 63 -5.37 7.54 24.71
C PHE A 63 -6.56 8.38 25.22
N ILE A 64 -7.78 8.09 24.75
CA ILE A 64 -8.99 8.81 25.17
C ILE A 64 -9.19 8.69 26.69
N SER A 65 -9.04 7.47 27.23
CA SER A 65 -9.20 7.23 28.68
C SER A 65 -8.13 7.94 29.49
N ALA A 66 -6.87 7.83 29.08
CA ALA A 66 -5.74 8.46 29.76
C ALA A 66 -5.90 9.99 29.74
N ARG A 67 -6.26 10.57 28.60
CA ARG A 67 -6.38 12.01 28.43
C ARG A 67 -7.54 12.58 29.25
N ALA A 68 -8.68 11.88 29.27
CA ALA A 68 -9.80 12.25 30.12
C ALA A 68 -9.42 12.22 31.61
N LYS A 69 -8.72 11.17 32.06
CA LYS A 69 -8.24 11.07 33.45
C LYS A 69 -7.23 12.17 33.78
N ALA A 70 -6.31 12.49 32.87
CA ALA A 70 -5.33 13.54 33.06
C ALA A 70 -6.00 14.92 33.18
N LEU A 71 -6.99 15.20 32.33
CA LEU A 71 -7.78 16.44 32.39
C LEU A 71 -8.52 16.57 33.73
N MET A 72 -9.15 15.49 34.21
CA MET A 72 -9.87 15.50 35.49
C MET A 72 -8.96 15.65 36.71
N ARG A 73 -7.68 15.27 36.60
CA ARG A 73 -6.69 15.38 37.68
C ARG A 73 -5.92 16.70 37.66
N SER A 74 -6.02 17.47 36.59
CA SER A 74 -5.30 18.73 36.45
C SER A 74 -5.71 19.72 37.54
N SER A 75 -4.71 20.31 38.20
CA SER A 75 -4.91 21.39 39.17
C SER A 75 -4.83 22.79 38.54
N GLU A 76 -4.66 22.88 37.22
CA GLU A 76 -4.54 24.14 36.50
C GLU A 76 -5.83 24.95 36.56
N ARG A 77 -5.69 26.28 36.66
CA ARG A 77 -6.85 27.18 36.84
C ARG A 77 -7.65 27.44 35.57
N SER A 78 -7.02 27.31 34.40
CA SER A 78 -7.68 27.56 33.12
C SER A 78 -7.84 26.28 32.32
N VAL A 79 -8.99 26.13 31.64
CA VAL A 79 -9.28 24.96 30.80
C VAL A 79 -8.21 24.74 29.73
N THR A 80 -7.65 25.83 29.17
CA THR A 80 -6.56 25.75 28.18
C THR A 80 -5.29 25.14 28.79
N ARG A 81 -4.93 25.52 30.02
CA ARG A 81 -3.76 24.95 30.71
C ARG A 81 -4.00 23.51 31.14
N GLN A 82 -5.20 23.18 31.61
CA GLN A 82 -5.60 21.80 31.92
C GLN A 82 -5.48 20.90 30.69
N ARG A 83 -5.92 21.37 29.51
CA ARG A 83 -5.78 20.63 28.25
C ARG A 83 -4.31 20.44 27.85
N ALA A 84 -3.50 21.49 27.93
CA ALA A 84 -2.08 21.41 27.61
C ALA A 84 -1.33 20.45 28.55
N GLU A 85 -1.65 20.46 29.86
CA GLU A 85 -1.10 19.51 30.83
C GLU A 85 -1.53 18.07 30.52
N ALA A 86 -2.82 17.86 30.21
CA ALA A 86 -3.32 16.54 29.84
C ALA A 86 -2.70 16.02 28.53
N ASP A 87 -2.52 16.90 27.54
CA ASP A 87 -1.88 16.55 26.27
C ASP A 87 -0.41 16.19 26.47
N LEU A 88 0.32 16.94 27.32
CA LEU A 88 1.70 16.63 27.65
C LEU A 88 1.80 15.30 28.42
N ALA A 89 0.92 15.07 29.39
CA ALA A 89 0.89 13.85 30.19
C ALA A 89 0.49 12.59 29.40
N THR A 90 -0.17 12.76 28.24
CA THR A 90 -0.64 11.65 27.40
C THR A 90 0.03 11.58 26.03
N MET A 91 1.16 12.26 25.88
CA MET A 91 1.90 12.32 24.63
C MET A 91 2.33 10.92 24.14
N GLN A 92 2.73 10.02 25.05
CA GLN A 92 3.10 8.66 24.66
C GLN A 92 1.91 7.88 24.08
N GLN A 93 0.76 7.88 24.76
CA GLN A 93 -0.43 7.18 24.28
C GLN A 93 -0.93 7.75 22.94
N LYS A 94 -0.74 9.05 22.73
CA LYS A 94 -1.04 9.68 21.45
C LYS A 94 -0.11 9.15 20.35
N ASN A 95 1.20 9.09 20.60
CA ASN A 95 2.15 8.53 19.65
C ASN A 95 1.82 7.06 19.34
N ASP A 96 1.55 6.25 20.35
CA ASP A 96 1.20 4.83 20.16
C ASP A 96 -0.08 4.66 19.29
N PHE A 97 -1.05 5.56 19.45
CA PHE A 97 -2.24 5.60 18.61
C PHE A 97 -1.93 6.03 17.17
N ASP A 98 -1.14 7.09 16.99
CA ASP A 98 -0.75 7.61 15.68
C ASP A 98 0.09 6.56 14.90
N ASP A 99 1.03 5.88 15.57
CA ASP A 99 1.84 4.80 15.00
C ASP A 99 0.96 3.62 14.56
N ALA A 100 0.03 3.18 15.41
CA ALA A 100 -0.90 2.11 15.07
C ALA A 100 -1.80 2.48 13.87
N LYS A 101 -2.17 3.76 13.75
CA LYS A 101 -2.94 4.29 12.64
C LYS A 101 -2.11 4.34 11.35
N GLU A 102 -0.86 4.76 11.42
CA GLU A 102 0.06 4.78 10.27
C GLU A 102 0.26 3.37 9.71
N ILE A 103 0.56 2.40 10.57
CA ILE A 103 0.74 0.99 10.19
C ILE A 103 -0.51 0.44 9.49
N LEU A 104 -1.69 0.70 10.07
CA LEU A 104 -2.96 0.30 9.46
C LEU A 104 -3.15 0.93 8.08
N HIS A 105 -2.90 2.23 7.96
CA HIS A 105 -3.07 2.94 6.69
C HIS A 105 -2.13 2.41 5.60
N ALA A 106 -0.86 2.17 5.94
CA ALA A 106 0.11 1.57 5.03
C ALA A 106 -0.34 0.18 4.55
N ALA A 107 -0.93 -0.64 5.44
CA ALA A 107 -1.47 -1.95 5.08
C ALA A 107 -2.68 -1.85 4.13
N GLU A 108 -3.59 -0.89 4.36
CA GLU A 108 -4.73 -0.64 3.48
C GLU A 108 -4.30 -0.17 2.08
N GLU A 109 -3.31 0.73 2.01
CA GLU A 109 -2.75 1.17 0.73
C GLU A 109 -2.04 0.04 -0.01
N LEU A 110 -1.32 -0.83 0.71
CA LEU A 110 -0.73 -2.03 0.11
C LEU A 110 -1.81 -2.97 -0.45
N GLN A 111 -2.91 -3.19 0.27
CA GLN A 111 -4.01 -4.02 -0.21
C GLN A 111 -4.63 -3.45 -1.50
N LYS A 112 -4.81 -2.12 -1.56
CA LYS A 112 -5.29 -1.44 -2.77
C LYS A 112 -4.30 -1.60 -3.93
N ALA A 113 -3.01 -1.43 -3.68
CA ALA A 113 -1.98 -1.60 -4.70
C ALA A 113 -1.94 -3.03 -5.25
N LEU A 114 -2.04 -4.04 -4.38
CA LEU A 114 -2.10 -5.45 -4.76
C LEU A 114 -3.38 -5.77 -5.56
N THR A 115 -4.52 -5.20 -5.17
CA THR A 115 -5.78 -5.33 -5.91
C THR A 115 -5.67 -4.74 -7.32
N SER A 116 -5.10 -3.54 -7.45
CA SER A 116 -4.83 -2.92 -8.75
C SER A 116 -3.87 -3.76 -9.60
N LYS A 117 -2.82 -4.33 -8.97
CA LYS A 117 -1.87 -5.22 -9.64
C LYS A 117 -2.55 -6.50 -10.14
N LEU A 118 -3.42 -7.11 -9.34
CA LEU A 118 -4.22 -8.27 -9.73
C LEU A 118 -5.09 -7.97 -10.96
N TYR A 119 -5.79 -6.83 -10.97
CA TYR A 119 -6.56 -6.42 -12.15
C TYR A 119 -5.68 -6.21 -13.38
N GLY A 120 -4.48 -5.64 -13.20
CA GLY A 120 -3.47 -5.55 -14.26
C GLY A 120 -3.14 -6.92 -14.86
N PHE A 121 -2.88 -7.92 -14.02
CA PHE A 121 -2.59 -9.28 -14.47
C PHE A 121 -3.77 -9.97 -15.15
N LEU A 122 -5.00 -9.81 -14.64
CA LEU A 122 -6.20 -10.36 -15.26
C LEU A 122 -6.43 -9.78 -16.66
N ASN A 123 -6.20 -8.47 -16.83
CA ASN A 123 -6.30 -7.82 -18.13
C ASN A 123 -5.23 -8.32 -19.12
N LEU A 124 -3.99 -8.49 -18.67
CA LEU A 124 -2.93 -9.07 -19.49
C LEU A 124 -3.27 -10.51 -19.93
N ASN A 125 -3.78 -11.33 -19.02
CA ASN A 125 -4.16 -12.71 -19.31
C ASN A 125 -5.27 -12.79 -20.37
N LYS A 126 -6.26 -11.88 -20.30
CA LYS A 126 -7.32 -11.75 -21.31
C LYS A 126 -6.77 -11.40 -22.69
N VAL A 127 -5.84 -10.45 -22.78
CA VAL A 127 -5.21 -10.04 -24.05
C VAL A 127 -4.38 -11.18 -24.64
N GLN A 128 -3.59 -11.85 -23.81
CA GLN A 128 -2.74 -12.97 -24.25
C GLN A 128 -3.59 -14.13 -24.76
N SER A 129 -4.67 -14.48 -24.05
CA SER A 129 -5.64 -15.51 -24.48
C SER A 129 -6.29 -15.17 -25.83
N ALA A 130 -6.66 -13.90 -26.05
CA ALA A 130 -7.21 -13.45 -27.33
C ALA A 130 -6.18 -13.54 -28.47
N ALA A 131 -4.91 -13.22 -28.23
CA ALA A 131 -3.85 -13.32 -29.23
C ALA A 131 -3.60 -14.79 -29.67
N TYR A 132 -3.62 -15.74 -28.74
CA TYR A 132 -3.51 -17.17 -29.06
C TYR A 132 -4.70 -17.67 -29.89
N MET A 133 -5.92 -17.26 -29.55
CA MET A 133 -7.13 -17.62 -30.31
C MET A 133 -7.13 -17.02 -31.73
N ALA A 134 -6.66 -15.77 -31.90
CA ALA A 134 -6.56 -15.13 -33.20
C ALA A 134 -5.49 -15.80 -34.10
N GLY A 135 -4.36 -16.24 -33.54
CA GLY A 135 -3.31 -16.97 -34.27
C GLY A 135 -3.69 -18.40 -34.65
N GLY A 136 -4.62 -19.03 -33.93
CA GLY A 136 -5.14 -20.36 -34.23
C GLY A 136 -6.11 -20.43 -35.42
N PHE A 137 -6.67 -19.28 -35.84
CA PHE A 137 -7.62 -19.18 -36.95
C PHE A 137 -6.97 -18.93 -38.34
N GLN A 138 -5.63 -18.86 -38.41
CA GLN A 138 -4.87 -18.70 -39.66
C GLN A 138 -4.21 -19.99 -40.17
N ARG A 139 -4.70 -21.17 -39.78
CA ARG A 139 -4.28 -22.46 -40.36
C ARG A 139 -5.46 -23.21 -40.95
#